data_AF-A0A7X9JAX4-F1
#
_entry.id   AF-A0A7X9JAX4-F1
#
_cell.length_a   1.000
_cell.length_b   1.000
_cell.length_c   1.000
_cell.angle_alpha   90.00
_cell.angle_beta   90.00
_cell.angle_gamma   90.00
#
_symmetry.space_group_name_H-M   'P 1'
#
loop_
_entity.id
_entity.type
_entity.pdbx_description
1 polymer ?
#
loop_
_entity_poly.entity_id
_entity_poly.type
_entity_poly.pdbx_seq_one_letter_code
_entity_poly.pdbx_strand_id
1 'polypeptide(L)' 'VLRDGTSSATFLPQVWEQIPQPQEFLSHLCLKMGATADLWRRRMLQVSIYHVDEFHE' A
#
# COMPACT_ATOMS: atom_id res chain seq x y z
N VAL A 1 -4.86 -0.91 -0.91
CA VAL A 1 -4.31 -2.07 -1.66
C VAL A 1 -3.68 -1.58 -2.96
N LEU A 2 -2.44 -1.98 -3.20
CA LEU A 2 -1.71 -1.80 -4.45
C LEU A 2 -1.58 -3.17 -5.12
N ARG A 3 -1.80 -3.24 -6.45
CA ARG A 3 -1.73 -4.50 -7.20
C ARG A 3 -0.99 -4.31 -8.53
N ASP A 4 -0.14 -5.28 -8.83
CA ASP A 4 0.58 -5.46 -10.09
C ASP A 4 0.44 -6.92 -10.56
N GLY A 5 -0.50 -7.19 -11.46
CA GLY A 5 -0.80 -8.55 -11.91
C GLY A 5 -1.19 -9.48 -10.75
N THR A 6 -0.37 -10.52 -10.54
CA THR A 6 -0.54 -11.49 -9.43
C THR A 6 0.01 -10.99 -8.10
N SER A 7 0.83 -9.94 -8.09
CA SER A 7 1.43 -9.36 -6.89
C SER A 7 0.53 -8.28 -6.31
N SER A 8 0.38 -8.26 -4.99
CA SER A 8 -0.38 -7.21 -4.31
C SER A 8 0.10 -7.01 -2.87
N ALA A 9 -0.01 -5.78 -2.37
CA ALA A 9 0.26 -5.46 -0.98
C ALA A 9 -0.75 -4.46 -0.44
N THR A 10 -0.91 -4.50 0.88
CA THR A 10 -1.73 -3.56 1.61
C THR A 10 -1.19 -3.32 3.02
N PHE A 11 -1.60 -2.21 3.61
CA PHE A 11 -1.35 -1.85 5.00
C PHE A 11 -2.69 -1.63 5.67
N LEU A 12 -2.84 -2.11 6.92
CA LEU A 12 -4.00 -1.79 7.74
C LEU A 12 -4.08 -0.27 8.01
N PRO A 13 -5.29 0.28 8.23
CA PRO A 13 -5.46 1.72 8.48
C PRO A 13 -4.59 2.27 9.61
N GLN A 14 -4.34 1.48 10.65
CA GLN A 14 -3.42 1.81 11.76
C GLN A 14 -2.00 2.19 11.30
N VAL A 15 -1.54 1.59 10.19
CA VAL A 15 -0.22 1.86 9.62
C VAL A 15 -0.24 3.10 8.74
N TRP A 16 -1.41 3.52 8.22
CA TRP A 16 -1.53 4.71 7.39
C TRP A 16 -1.18 5.97 8.19
N GLU A 17 -1.53 5.99 9.48
CA GLU A 17 -1.21 7.10 10.39
C GLU A 17 0.29 7.19 10.71
N GLN A 18 1.03 6.09 10.60
CA GLN A 18 2.47 6.04 10.88
C GLN A 18 3.32 6.54 9.71
N ILE A 19 2.79 6.53 8.48
CA ILE A 19 3.49 6.94 7.26
C ILE A 19 2.61 7.97 6.52
N PRO A 20 2.58 9.23 6.97
CA PRO A 20 1.66 10.23 6.43
C PRO A 20 2.08 10.73 5.05
N GLN A 21 3.34 10.57 4.65
CA GLN A 21 3.82 10.95 3.32
C GLN A 21 3.35 9.94 2.26
N PRO A 22 2.51 10.35 1.28
CA PRO A 22 1.96 9.43 0.28
C PRO A 22 3.03 8.74 -0.57
N GLN A 23 4.12 9.45 -0.88
CA GLN A 23 5.22 8.91 -1.66
C GLN A 23 5.95 7.80 -0.90
N GLU A 24 6.15 7.96 0.40
CA GLU A 24 6.77 6.95 1.26
C GLU A 24 5.82 5.76 1.44
N PHE A 25 4.54 6.02 1.66
CA PHE A 25 3.51 4.98 1.78
C PHE A 25 3.45 4.07 0.53
N LEU A 26 3.40 4.67 -0.66
CA LEU A 26 3.43 3.94 -1.92
C LEU A 26 4.74 3.18 -2.12
N SER A 27 5.87 3.76 -1.72
CA SER A 27 7.16 3.11 -1.83
C SER A 27 7.26 1.89 -0.92
N HIS A 28 6.74 1.99 0.30
CA HIS A 28 6.66 0.89 1.26
C HIS A 28 5.71 -0.20 0.77
N LEU A 29 4.59 0.14 0.12
CA LEU A 29 3.71 -0.84 -0.50
C LEU A 29 4.41 -1.56 -1.66
N CYS A 30 5.15 -0.86 -2.51
CA CYS A 30 5.96 -1.48 -3.56
C CYS A 30 6.98 -2.46 -2.99
N LEU A 31 7.72 -2.07 -1.95
CA LEU A 31 8.67 -2.95 -1.27
C LEU A 31 7.97 -4.17 -0.65
N LYS A 32 6.79 -3.98 -0.03
CA LYS A 32 5.98 -5.07 0.55
C LYS A 32 5.47 -6.05 -0.52
N MET A 33 5.29 -5.61 -1.76
CA MET A 33 4.98 -6.49 -2.91
C MET A 33 6.21 -7.24 -3.45
N GLY A 34 7.41 -7.00 -2.92
CA GLY A 34 8.66 -7.51 -3.49
C GLY A 34 9.12 -6.76 -4.75
N ALA A 35 8.59 -5.56 -5.01
CA ALA A 35 8.97 -4.71 -6.14
C ALA A 35 9.95 -3.61 -5.73
N THR A 36 10.49 -2.88 -6.72
CA THR A 36 11.30 -1.69 -6.46
C THR A 36 10.44 -0.59 -5.84
N ALA A 37 10.99 0.15 -4.87
CA ALA A 37 10.28 1.20 -4.14
C ALA A 37 9.63 2.27 -5.04
N ASP A 38 10.17 2.49 -6.23
CA ASP A 38 9.68 3.51 -7.17
C ASP A 38 8.83 2.94 -8.32
N LEU A 39 8.44 1.66 -8.25
CA LEU A 39 7.60 1.03 -9.29
C LEU A 39 6.32 1.83 -9.55
N TRP A 40 5.69 2.38 -8.51
CA TRP A 40 4.49 3.20 -8.62
C TRP A 40 4.67 4.49 -9.44
N ARG A 41 5.91 4.95 -9.65
CA ARG A 41 6.23 6.09 -10.52
C ARG A 41 6.45 5.68 -11.97
N ARG A 42 6.89 4.44 -12.19
CA ARG A 42 7.32 3.94 -13.51
C ARG A 42 6.21 3.19 -14.24
N ARG A 43 5.20 2.72 -13.51
CA ARG A 43 4.12 1.88 -14.03
C ARG A 43 2.77 2.26 -13.45
N MET A 44 1.73 2.14 -14.26
CA MET A 44 0.35 2.23 -13.80
C MET A 44 -0.01 0.98 -13.00
N LEU A 45 -0.29 1.17 -11.70
CA LEU A 45 -0.69 0.11 -10.77
C LEU A 45 -2.18 0.20 -10.47
N GLN A 46 -2.80 -0.94 -10.17
CA GLN A 46 -4.18 -0.94 -9.68
C GLN A 46 -4.19 -0.52 -8.21
N VAL A 47 -5.00 0.48 -7.89
CA VAL A 47 -5.14 1.05 -6.54
C VAL A 47 -6.57 0.85 -6.07
N SER A 48 -6.73 0.36 -4.84
CA SER A 48 -8.04 0.24 -4.18
C SER A 48 -7.92 0.68 -2.73
N ILE A 49 -8.95 1.36 -2.23
CA ILE A 49 -9.06 1.76 -0.82
C ILE A 49 -10.08 0.82 -0.17
N TYR A 50 -9.82 0.43 1.07
CA TYR A 50 -10.71 -0.41 1.87
C TYR A 50 -10.80 0.18 3.27
N HIS A 51 -11.90 -0.10 3.95
CA HIS A 51 -12.14 0.32 5.32
C HIS A 51 -12.06 -0.91 6.23
N VAL A 52 -11.73 -0.71 7.49
CA VAL A 52 -11.78 -1.77 8.52
C VAL A 52 -12.65 -1.27 9.66
N ASP A 53 -13.42 -2.18 10.24
CA ASP A 53 -14.08 -1.98 11.52
C ASP A 53 -13.16 -2.54 12.62
N GLU A 54 -12.84 -1.72 13.60
CA GLU A 54 -12.04 -2.13 14.76
C GLU A 54 -12.98 -2.52 15.91
N PHE A 55 -12.84 -3.74 16.41
CA PHE A 55 -13.64 -4.26 17.52
C PHE A 55 -12.77 -4.41 18.76
N HIS A 56 -13.30 -4.00 19.91
CA HIS A 56 -12.70 -4.21 21.24
C HIS A 56 -13.74 -4.93 22.11
N GLU A 57 -13.30 -5.84 22.99
CA GLU A 57 -14.13 -6.58 23.95
C GLU A 57 -14.42 -5.78 25.21
#